data_AF-A0A935U8P4-F1
#
_entry.id   AF-A0A935U8P4-F1
#
_cell.length_a   1.000
_cell.length_b   1.000
_cell.length_c   1.000
_cell.angle_alpha   90.00
_cell.angle_beta   90.00
_cell.angle_gamma   90.00
#
_symmetry.space_group_name_H-M   'P 1'
#
loop_
_entity.id
_entity.type
_entity.pdbx_description
1 polymer ?
#
loop_
_entity_poly.entity_id
_entity_poly.type
_entity_poly.pdbx_seq_one_letter_code
_entity_poly.pdbx_strand_id
1 'polypeptide(L)'
;MPPDGVIEFVRELGKGRGSRDSAMVFDESLGSPLRVEGRAAPGSQDLQTYDAELAARYFGVSRIAMIYRFKTLGLIKQPHLEALRAAEELRWQVEIEQEKQQPRASSSDLTAFQQRFRTTALEAYRREIISRGKLVELGHLIELREVAMAALLADAASMDQEADS
;
A
#
# COMPACT_ATOMS: atom_id res chain seq x y z
N MET A 1 20.66 -0.95 2.81
CA MET A 1 19.67 -1.94 3.27
C MET A 1 19.95 -3.28 2.61
N PRO A 2 20.14 -4.38 3.37
CA PRO A 2 20.41 -5.70 2.82
C PRO A 2 19.29 -6.15 1.84
N PRO A 3 19.61 -6.71 0.65
CA PRO A 3 18.60 -7.21 -0.29
C PRO A 3 17.64 -8.21 0.35
N ASP A 4 18.20 -9.23 1.03
CA ASP A 4 17.43 -10.35 1.58
C ASP A 4 16.47 -9.89 2.67
N GLY A 5 16.90 -8.93 3.51
CA GLY A 5 16.04 -8.36 4.54
C GLY A 5 14.82 -7.63 3.96
N VAL A 6 14.98 -6.92 2.85
CA VAL A 6 13.84 -6.22 2.21
C VAL A 6 12.87 -7.23 1.59
N ILE A 7 13.38 -8.29 0.97
CA ILE A 7 12.57 -9.37 0.39
C ILE A 7 11.78 -10.09 1.49
N GLU A 8 12.45 -10.43 2.60
CA GLU A 8 11.81 -11.08 3.74
C GLU A 8 10.73 -10.20 4.37
N PHE A 9 11.01 -8.90 4.56
CA PHE A 9 10.03 -7.94 5.07
C PHE A 9 8.76 -7.90 4.19
N VAL A 10 8.93 -7.81 2.86
CA VAL A 10 7.80 -7.79 1.93
C VAL A 10 7.01 -9.11 1.95
N ARG A 11 7.70 -10.24 2.10
CA ARG A 11 7.08 -11.56 2.23
C ARG A 11 6.25 -11.65 3.52
N GLU A 12 6.72 -11.11 4.63
CA GLU A 12 5.98 -11.06 5.91
C GLU A 12 4.71 -10.21 5.83
N LEU A 13 4.69 -9.18 4.98
CA LEU A 13 3.47 -8.43 4.65
C LEU A 13 2.46 -9.24 3.82
N GLY A 14 2.82 -10.46 3.41
CA GLY A 14 2.02 -11.29 2.51
C GLY A 14 1.95 -10.74 1.08
N LYS A 15 2.96 -9.94 0.68
CA LYS A 15 3.05 -9.28 -0.63
C LYS A 15 4.27 -9.77 -1.42
N GLY A 16 4.36 -9.39 -2.69
CA GLY A 16 5.51 -9.70 -3.54
C GLY A 16 5.60 -11.14 -4.03
N ARG A 17 4.53 -11.94 -3.94
CA ARG A 17 4.41 -13.23 -4.64
C ARG A 17 3.79 -13.04 -6.03
N GLY A 18 4.16 -13.92 -6.98
CA GLY A 18 3.38 -14.05 -8.21
C GLY A 18 1.95 -14.46 -7.90
N SER A 19 1.00 -14.06 -8.76
CA SER A 19 -0.48 -14.17 -8.63
C SER A 19 -1.07 -15.53 -8.18
N ARG A 20 -0.27 -16.59 -8.03
CA ARG A 20 -0.69 -17.93 -7.63
C ARG A 20 -0.07 -18.32 -6.29
N ASP A 21 -0.91 -18.44 -5.26
CA ASP A 21 -0.56 -19.11 -4.01
C ASP A 21 -1.02 -20.57 -4.11
N SER A 22 -0.07 -21.50 -4.06
CA SER A 22 -0.36 -22.92 -3.93
C SER A 22 0.02 -23.38 -2.52
N ALA A 23 -0.98 -23.78 -1.73
CA ALA A 23 -0.76 -24.40 -0.43
C ALA A 23 -1.04 -25.90 -0.54
N MET A 24 -0.16 -26.71 0.07
CA MET A 24 -0.40 -28.14 0.26
C MET A 24 -1.08 -28.28 1.62
N VAL A 25 -2.38 -28.58 1.62
CA VAL A 25 -3.14 -28.82 2.85
C VAL A 25 -3.23 -30.33 3.02
N PHE A 26 -2.74 -30.84 4.15
CA PHE A 26 -2.90 -32.25 4.49
C PHE A 26 -4.26 -32.43 5.16
N ASP A 27 -5.11 -33.26 4.56
CA ASP A 27 -6.38 -33.68 5.14
C ASP A 27 -6.24 -35.15 5.56
N GLU A 28 -6.36 -35.42 6.87
CA GLU A 28 -6.24 -36.77 7.45
C GLU A 28 -7.31 -37.74 6.90
N SER A 29 -8.43 -37.22 6.39
CA SER A 29 -9.51 -38.05 5.81
C SER A 29 -9.22 -38.55 4.39
N LEU A 30 -8.32 -37.88 3.65
CA LEU A 30 -8.03 -38.16 2.24
C LEU A 30 -6.70 -38.91 2.03
N GLY A 31 -5.91 -39.11 3.09
CA GLY A 31 -4.66 -39.88 3.06
C GLY A 31 -3.57 -39.33 2.11
N SER A 32 -3.78 -38.15 1.53
CA SER A 32 -2.87 -37.50 0.57
C SER A 32 -3.01 -35.98 0.66
N PRO A 33 -1.92 -35.22 0.42
CA PRO A 33 -1.98 -33.77 0.48
C PRO A 33 -2.83 -33.21 -0.67
N LEU A 34 -3.84 -32.42 -0.33
CA LEU A 34 -4.67 -31.70 -1.29
C LEU A 34 -3.95 -30.41 -1.70
N ARG A 35 -3.65 -30.27 -3.00
CA ARG A 35 -3.16 -29.01 -3.55
C ARG A 35 -4.33 -28.05 -3.68
N VAL A 36 -4.39 -27.04 -2.82
CA VAL A 36 -5.40 -25.97 -2.90
C VAL A 36 -4.74 -24.76 -3.58
N GLU A 37 -5.27 -24.39 -4.75
CA GLU A 37 -4.91 -23.14 -5.43
C GLU A 37 -5.88 -22.05 -5.00
N GLY A 38 -5.43 -21.18 -4.11
CA GLY A 38 -6.14 -19.94 -3.79
C GLY A 38 -5.74 -18.88 -4.80
N ARG A 39 -6.72 -18.22 -5.43
CA ARG A 39 -6.44 -16.97 -6.15
C ARG A 39 -6.38 -15.85 -5.12
N ALA A 40 -5.24 -15.17 -5.06
CA ALA A 40 -5.17 -13.89 -4.37
C ALA A 40 -6.13 -12.92 -5.09
N ALA A 41 -6.84 -12.06 -4.34
CA ALA A 41 -7.71 -11.06 -4.97
C ALA A 41 -6.88 -10.19 -5.95
N PRO A 42 -7.48 -9.70 -7.04
CA PRO A 42 -6.80 -8.77 -7.95
C PRO A 42 -6.12 -7.64 -7.17
N GLY A 43 -4.92 -7.29 -7.61
CA GLY A 43 -4.08 -6.28 -6.98
C GLY A 43 -3.54 -6.64 -5.59
N SER A 44 -3.94 -7.75 -4.95
CA SER A 44 -3.66 -8.03 -3.53
C SER A 44 -2.19 -8.24 -3.14
N GLN A 45 -1.31 -8.42 -4.11
CA GLN A 45 0.14 -8.64 -3.92
C GLN A 45 1.00 -7.39 -4.16
N ASP A 46 0.39 -6.30 -4.61
CA ASP A 46 1.09 -5.10 -5.07
C ASP A 46 1.62 -4.25 -3.90
N LEU A 47 2.82 -3.69 -4.09
CA LEU A 47 3.50 -2.86 -3.11
C LEU A 47 3.00 -1.41 -3.16
N GLN A 48 2.55 -0.89 -2.02
CA GLN A 48 1.92 0.42 -1.89
C GLN A 48 2.88 1.44 -1.26
N THR A 49 2.55 2.73 -1.35
CA THR A 49 3.24 3.82 -0.64
C THR A 49 3.32 3.55 0.87
N TYR A 50 2.30 2.91 1.43
CA TYR A 50 2.28 2.50 2.84
C TYR A 50 3.27 1.37 3.16
N ASP A 51 3.45 0.39 2.26
CA ASP A 51 4.46 -0.66 2.46
C ASP A 51 5.87 -0.07 2.39
N ALA A 52 6.08 0.88 1.47
CA ALA A 52 7.31 1.65 1.41
C ALA A 52 7.55 2.46 2.69
N GLU A 53 6.50 3.04 3.28
CA GLU A 53 6.57 3.74 4.58
C GLU A 53 6.95 2.79 5.73
N LEU A 54 6.30 1.63 5.84
CA LEU A 54 6.60 0.63 6.86
C LEU A 54 8.04 0.12 6.73
N ALA A 55 8.44 -0.26 5.51
CA ALA A 55 9.78 -0.76 5.25
C ALA A 55 10.83 0.34 5.49
N ALA A 56 10.59 1.58 5.03
CA ALA A 56 11.50 2.69 5.23
C ALA A 56 11.73 2.97 6.72
N ARG A 57 10.68 2.93 7.54
CA ARG A 57 10.75 3.06 8.99
C ARG A 57 11.55 1.91 9.63
N TYR A 58 11.30 0.67 9.22
CA TYR A 58 12.00 -0.50 9.74
C TYR A 58 13.51 -0.46 9.41
N PHE A 59 13.87 -0.07 8.20
CA PHE A 59 15.26 -0.02 7.73
C PHE A 59 15.97 1.32 7.97
N GLY A 60 15.28 2.31 8.55
CA GLY A 60 15.86 3.62 8.88
C GLY A 60 16.27 4.45 7.65
N VAL A 61 15.49 4.40 6.57
CA VAL A 61 15.75 5.15 5.32
C VAL A 61 14.57 6.05 4.95
N SER A 62 14.73 6.87 3.91
CA SER A 62 13.62 7.61 3.34
C SER A 62 12.67 6.70 2.54
N ARG A 63 11.38 7.07 2.49
CA ARG A 63 10.35 6.39 1.66
C ARG A 63 10.78 6.30 0.19
N ILE A 64 11.28 7.41 -0.36
CA ILE A 64 11.76 7.44 -1.74
C ILE A 64 12.92 6.46 -1.99
N ALA A 65 13.87 6.33 -1.06
CA ALA A 65 14.95 5.37 -1.17
C ALA A 65 14.43 3.92 -1.13
N MET A 66 13.40 3.65 -0.33
CA MET A 66 12.73 2.34 -0.29
C MET A 66 11.98 2.02 -1.59
N ILE A 67 11.26 3.00 -2.15
CA ILE A 67 10.56 2.84 -3.44
C ILE A 67 11.55 2.46 -4.55
N TYR A 68 12.69 3.15 -4.64
CA TYR A 68 13.75 2.76 -5.59
C TYR A 68 14.35 1.40 -5.27
N ARG A 69 14.46 1.03 -3.99
CA ARG A 69 14.95 -0.28 -3.58
C ARG A 69 14.04 -1.40 -4.05
N PHE A 70 12.72 -1.24 -3.96
CA PHE A 70 11.76 -2.20 -4.50
C PHE A 70 11.98 -2.41 -6.01
N LYS A 71 12.21 -1.33 -6.77
CA LYS A 71 12.53 -1.43 -8.20
C LYS A 71 13.82 -2.21 -8.46
N THR A 72 14.90 -1.88 -7.74
CA THR A 72 16.20 -2.57 -7.92
C THR A 72 16.13 -4.06 -7.62
N LEU A 73 15.27 -4.46 -6.67
CA LEU A 73 15.05 -5.86 -6.31
C LEU A 73 14.04 -6.58 -7.21
N GLY A 74 13.47 -5.89 -8.21
CA GLY A 74 12.49 -6.47 -9.12
C GLY A 74 11.11 -6.70 -8.50
N LEU A 75 10.83 -6.09 -7.34
CA LEU A 75 9.54 -6.22 -6.65
C LEU A 75 8.45 -5.34 -7.28
N ILE A 76 8.84 -4.31 -8.05
CA ILE A 76 7.94 -3.45 -8.82
C ILE A 76 8.50 -3.17 -10.22
N LYS A 77 7.61 -2.95 -11.20
CA LYS A 77 7.99 -2.56 -12.58
C LYS A 77 8.19 -1.04 -12.68
N GLN A 78 8.66 -0.58 -13.86
CA GLN A 78 8.94 0.85 -14.09
C GLN A 78 7.68 1.75 -14.00
N PRO A 79 6.52 1.37 -14.58
CA PRO A 79 5.30 2.17 -14.44
C PRO A 79 4.90 2.34 -12.97
N HIS A 80 4.96 1.25 -12.20
CA HIS A 80 4.64 1.29 -10.78
C HIS A 80 5.61 2.16 -9.96
N LEU A 81 6.91 2.12 -10.28
CA LEU A 81 7.88 3.05 -9.69
C LEU A 81 7.45 4.52 -9.89
N GLU A 82 7.08 4.89 -11.12
CA GLU A 82 6.67 6.26 -11.44
C GLU A 82 5.42 6.68 -10.67
N ALA A 83 4.46 5.76 -10.58
CA ALA A 83 3.22 5.99 -9.86
C ALA A 83 3.44 6.15 -8.34
N LEU A 84 4.25 5.31 -7.71
CA LEU A 84 4.62 5.44 -6.29
C LEU A 84 5.40 6.73 -6.01
N ARG A 85 6.27 7.16 -6.94
CA ARG A 85 7.00 8.42 -6.81
C ARG A 85 6.07 9.63 -6.87
N ALA A 86 5.12 9.63 -7.80
CA ALA A 86 4.14 10.71 -7.92
C ALA A 86 3.26 10.81 -6.65
N ALA A 87 2.85 9.66 -6.11
CA ALA A 87 2.08 9.61 -4.86
C ALA A 87 2.88 10.11 -3.64
N GLU A 88 4.17 9.76 -3.56
CA GLU A 88 5.08 10.24 -2.51
C GLU A 88 5.31 11.75 -2.59
N GLU A 89 5.49 12.31 -3.79
CA GLU A 89 5.64 13.75 -4.00
C GLU A 89 4.40 14.52 -3.52
N LEU A 90 3.20 14.03 -3.88
CA LEU A 90 1.96 14.65 -3.44
C LEU A 90 1.77 14.54 -1.92
N ARG A 91 2.18 13.41 -1.32
CA ARG A 91 2.16 13.24 0.13
C ARG A 91 3.12 14.20 0.83
N TRP A 92 4.30 14.42 0.29
CA TRP A 92 5.25 15.40 0.81
C TRP A 92 4.67 16.82 0.79
N GLN A 93 3.98 17.18 -0.30
CA GLN A 93 3.26 18.46 -0.39
C GLN A 93 2.18 18.60 0.69
N VAL A 94 1.40 17.53 0.93
CA VAL A 94 0.44 17.49 2.05
C VAL A 94 1.18 17.72 3.36
N GLU A 95 2.20 16.94 3.69
CA GLU A 95 2.93 17.03 4.96
C GLU A 95 3.44 18.46 5.22
N ILE A 96 3.99 19.13 4.20
CA ILE A 96 4.41 20.54 4.28
C ILE A 96 3.24 21.48 4.56
N GLU A 97 2.12 21.33 3.85
CA GLU A 97 0.94 22.17 4.08
C GLU A 97 0.35 21.97 5.46
N GLN A 98 0.34 20.73 5.96
CA GLN A 98 -0.12 20.42 7.31
C GLN A 98 0.77 21.06 8.37
N GLU A 99 2.09 21.05 8.18
CA GLU A 99 3.04 21.71 9.07
C GLU A 99 2.86 23.23 9.08
N LYS A 100 2.67 23.85 7.91
CA LYS A 100 2.38 25.29 7.77
C LYS A 100 1.07 25.72 8.47
N GLN A 101 0.11 24.80 8.60
CA GLN A 101 -1.23 25.07 9.13
C GLN A 101 -1.40 24.66 10.60
N GLN A 102 -0.36 24.25 11.33
CA GLN A 102 -0.52 23.84 12.73
C GLN A 102 -0.81 25.02 13.69
N PRO A 103 -2.00 25.09 14.32
CA PRO A 103 -2.06 25.37 15.75
C PRO A 103 -1.55 24.10 16.49
N ARG A 104 -0.78 24.29 17.56
CA ARG A 104 -0.07 23.26 18.37
C ARG A 104 -0.88 22.09 18.97
N ALA A 105 -2.10 21.80 18.53
CA ALA A 105 -2.96 20.79 19.12
C ALA A 105 -3.94 20.16 18.11
N SER A 106 -3.46 19.38 17.14
CA SER A 106 -4.31 18.31 16.61
C SER A 106 -4.24 17.14 17.59
N SER A 107 -5.38 16.66 18.09
CA SER A 107 -5.39 15.47 18.97
C SER A 107 -4.74 14.29 18.23
N SER A 108 -3.74 13.64 18.85
CA SER A 108 -3.02 12.51 18.23
C SER A 108 -3.95 11.42 17.73
N ASP A 109 -5.12 11.28 18.36
CA ASP A 109 -6.13 10.30 18.04
C ASP A 109 -6.75 10.49 16.65
N LEU A 110 -6.98 11.75 16.23
CA LEU A 110 -7.55 12.04 14.92
C LEU A 110 -6.55 11.73 13.80
N THR A 111 -5.28 12.09 13.98
CA THR A 111 -4.20 11.78 13.03
C THR A 111 -4.00 10.27 12.90
N ALA A 112 -3.97 9.54 14.03
CA ALA A 112 -3.84 8.09 14.03
C ALA A 112 -5.06 7.40 13.38
N PHE A 113 -6.27 7.94 13.59
CA PHE A 113 -7.48 7.45 12.93
C PHE A 113 -7.43 7.67 11.42
N GLN A 114 -7.10 8.89 10.96
CA GLN A 114 -7.00 9.20 9.53
C GLN A 114 -5.97 8.33 8.82
N GLN A 115 -4.84 8.03 9.48
CA GLN A 115 -3.83 7.13 8.93
C GLN A 115 -4.35 5.69 8.79
N ARG A 116 -5.00 5.14 9.82
CA ARG A 116 -5.62 3.81 9.76
C ARG A 116 -6.73 3.73 8.71
N PHE A 117 -7.56 4.77 8.65
CA PHE A 117 -8.61 4.90 7.64
C PHE A 117 -8.01 4.85 6.23
N ARG A 118 -6.99 5.66 5.95
CA ARG A 118 -6.32 5.72 4.64
C ARG A 118 -5.82 4.34 4.22
N THR A 119 -5.09 3.65 5.10
CA THR A 119 -4.57 2.31 4.81
C THR A 119 -5.71 1.31 4.56
N THR A 120 -6.76 1.34 5.37
CA THR A 120 -7.90 0.41 5.24
C THR A 120 -8.72 0.66 3.98
N ALA A 121 -9.00 1.92 3.67
CA ALA A 121 -9.80 2.32 2.52
C ALA A 121 -9.07 2.03 1.20
N LEU A 122 -7.75 2.28 1.15
CA LEU A 122 -6.93 1.92 -0.01
C LEU A 122 -6.86 0.41 -0.21
N GLU A 123 -6.73 -0.37 0.88
CA GLU A 123 -6.73 -1.82 0.79
C GLU A 123 -8.08 -2.38 0.32
N ALA A 124 -9.19 -1.80 0.79
CA ALA A 124 -10.52 -2.15 0.32
C ALA A 124 -10.75 -1.78 -1.15
N TYR A 125 -10.25 -0.62 -1.59
CA TYR A 125 -10.32 -0.18 -2.99
C TYR A 125 -9.59 -1.15 -3.91
N ARG A 126 -8.34 -1.48 -3.57
CA ARG A 126 -7.49 -2.40 -4.34
C ARG A 126 -8.07 -3.81 -4.45
N ARG A 127 -8.67 -4.31 -3.37
CA ARG A 127 -9.36 -5.62 -3.37
C ARG A 127 -10.72 -5.57 -4.09
N GLU A 128 -11.05 -4.47 -4.74
CA GLU A 128 -12.33 -4.22 -5.43
C GLU A 128 -13.54 -4.34 -4.49
N ILE A 129 -13.34 -4.23 -3.18
CA ILE A 129 -14.42 -4.26 -2.17
C ILE A 129 -15.21 -2.94 -2.22
N ILE A 130 -14.53 -1.83 -2.52
CA ILE A 130 -15.15 -0.52 -2.71
C ILE A 130 -14.72 0.09 -4.05
N SER A 131 -15.62 0.85 -4.67
CA SER A 131 -15.32 1.59 -5.89
C SER A 131 -14.56 2.88 -5.59
N ARG A 132 -13.96 3.49 -6.63
CA ARG A 132 -13.34 4.82 -6.54
C ARG A 132 -14.31 5.89 -6.03
N GLY A 133 -15.58 5.83 -6.47
CA GLY A 133 -16.63 6.72 -5.98
C GLY A 133 -16.89 6.55 -4.48
N LYS A 134 -16.87 5.31 -3.99
CA LYS A 134 -17.03 5.02 -2.56
C LYS A 134 -15.82 5.46 -1.74
N LEU A 135 -14.61 5.37 -2.29
CA LEU A 135 -13.38 5.90 -1.66
C LEU A 135 -13.48 7.42 -1.43
N VAL A 136 -13.98 8.16 -2.42
CA VAL A 136 -14.24 9.61 -2.32
C VAL A 136 -15.32 9.91 -1.26
N GLU A 137 -16.44 9.18 -1.29
CA GLU A 137 -17.53 9.34 -0.31
C GLU A 137 -17.03 9.14 1.13
N LEU A 138 -16.25 8.08 1.37
CA LEU A 138 -15.69 7.79 2.68
C LEU A 138 -14.70 8.86 3.14
N GLY A 139 -13.88 9.41 2.23
CA GLY A 139 -12.96 10.50 2.56
C GLY A 139 -13.67 11.80 2.93
N HIS A 140 -14.81 12.10 2.31
CA HIS A 140 -15.66 13.23 2.71
C HIS A 140 -16.32 13.00 4.08
N LEU A 141 -16.75 11.77 4.37
CA LEU A 141 -17.40 11.41 5.64
C LEU A 141 -16.49 11.62 6.86
N ILE A 142 -15.18 11.52 6.68
CA ILE A 142 -14.17 11.79 7.72
C ILE A 142 -13.51 13.17 7.58
N GLU A 143 -14.09 14.06 6.77
CA GLU A 143 -13.64 15.44 6.56
C GLU A 143 -12.16 15.55 6.15
N LEU A 144 -11.70 14.68 5.24
CA LEU A 144 -10.37 14.85 4.65
C LEU A 144 -10.27 16.19 3.93
N ARG A 145 -9.23 16.95 4.24
CA ARG A 145 -8.84 18.15 3.49
C ARG A 145 -8.60 17.82 2.02
N GLU A 146 -8.86 18.78 1.13
CA GLU A 146 -8.71 18.60 -0.32
C GLU A 146 -7.34 18.02 -0.73
N VAL A 147 -6.27 18.52 -0.13
CA VAL A 147 -4.91 18.06 -0.43
C VAL A 147 -4.66 16.63 0.09
N ALA A 148 -5.24 16.28 1.25
CA ALA A 148 -5.21 14.90 1.76
C ALA A 148 -6.06 13.94 0.90
N MET A 149 -7.21 14.41 0.40
CA MET A 149 -8.05 13.69 -0.56
C MET A 149 -7.30 13.46 -1.87
N ALA A 150 -6.60 14.48 -2.40
CA ALA A 150 -5.79 14.36 -3.60
C ALA A 150 -4.70 13.29 -3.43
N ALA A 151 -4.02 13.26 -2.27
CA ALA A 151 -3.01 12.24 -1.97
C ALA A 151 -3.60 10.83 -1.82
N LEU A 152 -4.81 10.69 -1.27
CA LEU A 152 -5.53 9.42 -1.23
C LEU A 152 -5.87 8.93 -2.65
N LEU A 153 -6.32 9.83 -3.53
CA LEU A 153 -6.68 9.51 -4.90
C LEU A 153 -5.46 9.23 -5.79
N ALA A 154 -4.32 9.88 -5.53
CA ALA A 154 -3.06 9.57 -6.19
C ALA A 154 -2.53 8.19 -5.78
N ASP A 155 -2.62 7.85 -4.49
CA ASP A 155 -2.33 6.48 -4.02
C ASP A 155 -3.26 5.46 -4.69
N ALA A 156 -4.55 5.77 -4.87
CA ALA A 156 -5.48 4.86 -5.57
C ALA A 156 -5.14 4.72 -7.06
N ALA A 157 -4.81 5.83 -7.73
CA ALA A 157 -4.47 5.84 -9.14
C ALA A 157 -3.16 5.11 -9.45
N SER A 158 -2.21 5.07 -8.51
CA SER A 158 -0.98 4.28 -8.68
C SER A 158 -1.22 2.77 -8.67
N MET A 159 -2.34 2.33 -8.06
CA MET A 159 -2.76 0.92 -8.04
C MET A 159 -3.42 0.50 -9.35
N ASP A 160 -4.16 1.40 -10.01
CA ASP A 160 -4.85 1.08 -11.27
C ASP A 160 -3.87 0.80 -12.43
N GLN A 161 -2.66 1.40 -12.41
CA GLN A 161 -1.68 1.29 -13.49
C GLN A 161 -0.97 -0.08 -13.58
N GLU A 162 -1.12 -0.97 -12.59
CA GLU A 162 -0.58 -2.33 -12.64
C GLU A 162 -1.52 -3.36 -13.30
N ALA A 163 -2.83 -3.07 -13.39
CA ALA A 163 -3.80 -4.00 -13.97
C ALA A 163 -3.69 -4.14 -15.50
N ASP A 164 -3.12 -3.14 -16.19
CA ASP A 164 -3.05 -3.04 -17.65
C ASP A 164 -1.68 -3.48 -18.26
N SER A 165 -0.77 -4.12 -17.49
CA SER A 165 0.61 -4.47 -17.93
C SER A 165 1.09 -5.91 -17.65
#